data_AF-A0A1Q9NW46-F1
#
_entry.id   AF-A0A1Q9NW46-F1
#
_cell.length_a   1.000
_cell.length_b   1.000
_cell.length_c   1.000
_cell.angle_alpha   90.00
_cell.angle_beta   90.00
_cell.angle_gamma   90.00
#
_symmetry.space_group_name_H-M   'P 1'
#
loop_
_entity.id
_entity.type
_entity.pdbx_description
1 polymer ?
#
loop_
_entity_poly.entity_id
_entity_poly.type
_entity_poly.pdbx_seq_one_letter_code
_entity_poly.pdbx_strand_id
1 'polypeptide(L)'
;MGSEFKEKSRSTVPTQNTGKKYTLIAPGKIPLAIFHVSDSGPKVLMRDFGGLPNTDLDEFTMDAHLQQMALGYISALGMGHAYEEGCFDLPVSGTSEYRTLLMCFKLLNPGAKDRRLMIGYYQFAFMIPRALAKLLPSPAAFEMTVISLIKSMLRSSENLTPEIVAEVKERVLNSVLTHLRKKEVERVIDEIL
;
A
#
# COMPACT_ATOMS: atom_id res chain seq x y z
N MET A 1 7.15 75.14 -7.47
CA MET A 1 6.49 74.53 -8.64
C MET A 1 7.28 73.27 -8.98
N GLY A 2 6.79 72.04 -8.90
CA GLY A 2 5.51 71.46 -8.54
C GLY A 2 5.59 69.94 -8.78
N SER A 3 4.92 69.16 -7.93
CA SER A 3 4.36 67.78 -8.12
C SER A 3 5.30 66.65 -8.59
N GLU A 4 5.60 65.61 -7.80
CA GLU A 4 4.75 64.50 -7.30
C GLU A 4 4.13 63.56 -8.34
N PHE A 5 4.45 62.25 -8.20
CA PHE A 5 3.60 61.04 -8.39
C PHE A 5 3.04 60.74 -9.81
N LYS A 6 2.80 59.52 -10.34
CA LYS A 6 2.65 58.10 -9.93
C LYS A 6 2.94 57.26 -11.20
N GLU A 7 3.65 56.14 -11.17
CA GLU A 7 3.23 54.77 -10.82
C GLU A 7 2.21 54.10 -11.77
N LYS A 8 2.45 52.79 -12.00
CA LYS A 8 1.63 51.73 -12.63
C LYS A 8 1.97 51.47 -14.11
N SER A 9 2.18 50.24 -14.59
CA SER A 9 1.65 48.95 -14.11
C SER A 9 2.55 47.82 -14.64
N ARG A 10 3.22 47.06 -13.76
CA ARG A 10 3.66 45.70 -14.11
C ARG A 10 2.61 44.74 -13.57
N SER A 11 1.84 44.18 -14.50
CA SER A 11 0.93 43.07 -14.27
C SER A 11 1.72 41.86 -13.76
N THR A 12 1.74 41.67 -12.44
CA THR A 12 2.09 40.37 -11.85
C THR A 12 0.89 39.45 -12.03
N VAL A 13 0.97 38.60 -13.05
CA VAL A 13 0.13 37.41 -13.18
C VAL A 13 0.31 36.60 -11.88
N PRO A 14 -0.76 36.20 -11.18
CA PRO A 14 -0.62 35.37 -10.00
C PRO A 14 -0.09 34.01 -10.45
N THR A 15 1.16 33.72 -10.08
CA THR A 15 1.75 32.39 -10.18
C THR A 15 0.83 31.43 -9.44
N GLN A 16 0.17 30.55 -10.19
CA GLN A 16 -0.67 29.52 -9.61
C GLN A 16 0.15 28.72 -8.61
N ASN A 17 -0.31 28.73 -7.38
CA ASN A 17 0.26 28.02 -6.25
C ASN A 17 0.11 26.53 -6.56
N THR A 18 1.13 25.93 -7.17
CA THR A 18 1.21 24.48 -7.38
C THR A 18 1.30 23.84 -6.01
N GLY A 19 0.15 23.39 -5.51
CA GLY A 19 0.05 22.70 -4.23
C GLY A 19 1.11 21.61 -4.18
N LYS A 20 2.09 21.78 -3.29
CA LYS A 20 3.04 20.71 -2.96
C LYS A 20 2.19 19.49 -2.61
N LYS A 21 2.28 18.44 -3.43
CA LYS A 21 1.81 17.11 -3.05
C LYS A 21 2.65 16.74 -1.82
N TYR A 22 2.07 16.85 -0.64
CA TYR A 22 2.68 16.39 0.59
C TYR A 22 2.61 14.86 0.58
N THR A 23 3.71 14.21 0.21
CA THR A 23 3.88 12.77 0.40
C THR A 23 4.14 12.57 1.90
N LEU A 24 3.06 12.30 2.65
CA LEU A 24 3.07 12.16 4.12
C LEU A 24 4.00 11.03 4.59
N ILE A 25 4.33 10.07 3.73
CA ILE A 25 5.33 9.03 3.99
C ILE A 25 6.30 9.09 2.81
N ALA A 26 7.60 9.20 3.07
CA ALA A 26 8.58 9.10 2.00
C ALA A 26 8.38 7.75 1.27
N PRO A 27 8.28 7.73 -0.08
CA PRO A 27 8.21 6.50 -0.84
C PRO A 27 9.29 5.51 -0.39
N GLY A 28 8.90 4.26 -0.12
CA GLY A 28 9.80 3.20 0.34
C GLY A 28 9.88 2.96 1.85
N LYS A 29 9.23 3.76 2.71
CA LYS A 29 9.31 3.58 4.17
C LYS A 29 8.35 2.53 4.75
N ILE A 30 7.23 2.24 4.09
CA ILE A 30 6.28 1.19 4.51
C ILE A 30 6.55 -0.08 3.70
N PRO A 31 7.03 -1.18 4.29
CA PRO A 31 7.29 -2.42 3.56
C PRO A 31 6.04 -3.00 2.89
N LEU A 32 6.18 -3.50 1.67
CA LEU A 32 5.11 -4.18 0.91
C LEU A 32 5.60 -5.57 0.45
N ALA A 33 4.79 -6.58 0.71
CA ALA A 33 4.88 -7.89 0.08
C ALA A 33 3.60 -8.18 -0.71
N ILE A 34 3.72 -8.94 -1.80
CA ILE A 34 2.58 -9.35 -2.61
C ILE A 34 2.49 -10.87 -2.56
N PHE A 35 1.33 -11.36 -2.16
CA PHE A 35 1.01 -12.78 -2.14
C PHE A 35 0.03 -13.12 -3.25
N HIS A 36 0.11 -14.34 -3.77
CA HIS A 36 -0.85 -14.84 -4.74
C HIS A 36 -1.10 -16.33 -4.59
N VAL A 37 -2.24 -16.80 -5.09
CA VAL A 37 -2.55 -18.23 -5.19
C VAL A 37 -2.07 -18.75 -6.54
N SER A 38 -1.04 -19.60 -6.52
CA SER A 38 -0.51 -20.30 -7.70
C SER A 38 -1.12 -21.70 -7.84
N ASP A 39 -0.84 -22.39 -8.96
CA ASP A 39 -1.21 -23.80 -9.16
C ASP A 39 -0.66 -24.72 -8.04
N SER A 40 0.46 -24.33 -7.42
CA SER A 40 1.10 -25.05 -6.30
C SER A 40 0.68 -24.54 -4.91
N GLY A 41 -0.30 -23.64 -4.83
CA GLY A 41 -0.75 -23.01 -3.59
C GLY A 41 -0.25 -21.58 -3.37
N PRO A 42 -0.43 -21.04 -2.15
CA PRO A 42 0.01 -19.70 -1.75
C PRO A 42 1.50 -19.48 -2.00
N LYS A 43 1.85 -18.32 -2.56
CA LYS A 43 3.24 -17.91 -2.79
C LYS A 43 3.45 -16.41 -2.59
N VAL A 44 4.64 -16.04 -2.17
CA VAL A 44 5.17 -14.67 -2.30
C VAL A 44 5.55 -14.43 -3.76
N LEU A 45 4.93 -13.42 -4.37
CA LEU A 45 5.20 -12.99 -5.74
C LEU A 45 6.38 -12.00 -5.78
N MET A 46 6.36 -11.01 -4.89
CA MET A 46 7.42 -10.00 -4.77
C MET A 46 7.39 -9.30 -3.42
N ARG A 47 8.49 -8.66 -3.05
CA ARG A 47 8.63 -7.78 -1.89
C ARG A 47 9.56 -6.62 -2.23
N ASP A 48 9.44 -5.50 -1.53
CA ASP A 48 10.27 -4.31 -1.73
C ASP A 48 11.18 -3.95 -0.56
N PHE A 49 11.45 -4.92 0.32
CA PHE A 49 12.26 -4.75 1.53
C PHE A 49 13.09 -6.00 1.80
N GLY A 50 14.29 -5.81 2.37
CA GLY A 50 15.19 -6.91 2.77
C GLY A 50 14.86 -7.51 4.13
N GLY A 51 14.38 -6.69 5.07
CA GLY A 51 14.02 -7.09 6.44
C GLY A 51 13.07 -6.06 7.09
N LEU A 52 12.52 -6.37 8.25
CA LEU A 52 11.69 -5.44 9.03
C LEU A 52 12.54 -4.83 10.17
N PRO A 53 12.58 -3.49 10.32
CA PRO A 53 13.25 -2.85 11.44
C PRO A 53 12.77 -3.38 12.80
N ASN A 54 13.66 -3.48 13.79
CA ASN A 54 13.35 -3.96 15.14
C ASN A 54 12.77 -5.38 15.18
N THR A 55 13.16 -6.21 14.21
CA THR A 55 12.89 -7.66 14.21
C THR A 55 14.20 -8.41 14.00
N ASP A 56 14.30 -9.62 14.56
CA ASP A 56 15.47 -10.49 14.40
C ASP A 56 15.45 -11.27 13.06
N LEU A 57 14.61 -10.85 12.11
CA LEU A 57 14.43 -11.51 10.82
C LEU A 57 15.47 -10.96 9.83
N ASP A 58 16.52 -11.75 9.59
CA ASP A 58 17.45 -11.52 8.50
C ASP A 58 16.81 -11.79 7.12
N GLU A 59 17.53 -11.47 6.04
CA GLU A 59 17.00 -11.55 4.67
C GLU A 59 16.55 -12.96 4.26
N PHE A 60 17.25 -14.00 4.73
CA PHE A 60 16.98 -15.40 4.40
C PHE A 60 15.77 -15.93 5.18
N THR A 61 15.68 -15.60 6.46
CA THR A 61 14.53 -15.93 7.31
C THR A 61 13.27 -15.17 6.89
N MET A 62 13.42 -13.98 6.30
CA MET A 62 12.29 -13.18 5.82
C MET A 62 11.47 -13.88 4.73
N ASP A 63 12.11 -14.55 3.76
CA ASP A 63 11.36 -15.24 2.70
C ASP A 63 10.53 -16.39 3.26
N ALA A 64 11.13 -17.21 4.13
CA ALA A 64 10.40 -18.30 4.80
C ALA A 64 9.26 -17.75 5.66
N HIS A 65 9.50 -16.65 6.36
CA HIS A 65 8.50 -15.96 7.15
C HIS A 65 7.32 -15.46 6.29
N LEU A 66 7.60 -14.78 5.17
CA LEU A 66 6.57 -14.30 4.26
C LEU A 66 5.78 -15.42 3.60
N GLN A 67 6.40 -16.56 3.30
CA GLN A 67 5.68 -17.73 2.80
C GLN A 67 4.71 -18.28 3.85
N GLN A 68 5.11 -18.33 5.13
CA GLN A 68 4.22 -18.71 6.23
C GLN A 68 3.06 -17.71 6.39
N MET A 69 3.35 -16.41 6.27
CA MET A 69 2.31 -15.37 6.29
C MET A 69 1.33 -15.53 5.12
N ALA A 70 1.83 -15.72 3.89
CA ALA A 70 1.01 -15.93 2.71
C ALA A 70 0.08 -17.13 2.88
N LEU A 71 0.61 -18.26 3.37
CA LEU A 71 -0.17 -19.44 3.68
C LEU A 71 -1.24 -19.15 4.74
N GLY A 72 -0.86 -18.51 5.84
CA GLY A 72 -1.78 -18.19 6.94
C GLY A 72 -2.92 -17.26 6.51
N TYR A 73 -2.61 -16.17 5.83
CA TYR A 73 -3.60 -15.19 5.39
C TYR A 73 -4.52 -15.72 4.30
N ILE A 74 -3.98 -16.39 3.28
CA ILE A 74 -4.82 -16.98 2.22
C ILE A 74 -5.72 -18.07 2.79
N SER A 75 -5.22 -18.88 3.73
CA SER A 75 -6.05 -19.92 4.36
C SER A 75 -7.14 -19.33 5.25
N ALA A 76 -6.85 -18.24 5.96
CA ALA A 76 -7.83 -17.56 6.81
C ALA A 76 -8.94 -16.88 6.00
N LEU A 77 -8.63 -16.36 4.81
CA LEU A 77 -9.57 -15.60 3.96
C LEU A 77 -10.16 -16.42 2.80
N GLY A 78 -9.70 -17.65 2.60
CA GLY A 78 -10.20 -18.57 1.58
C GLY A 78 -11.20 -19.57 2.17
N MET A 79 -12.45 -19.18 2.37
CA MET A 79 -13.49 -20.11 2.80
C MET A 79 -14.12 -20.84 1.61
N GLY A 80 -13.97 -22.17 1.56
CA GLY A 80 -14.77 -23.04 0.68
C GLY A 80 -14.64 -22.78 -0.84
N HIS A 81 -13.49 -22.30 -1.30
CA HIS A 81 -13.17 -21.84 -2.68
C HIS A 81 -13.58 -20.42 -3.05
N ALA A 82 -14.23 -19.67 -2.14
CA ALA A 82 -14.49 -18.25 -2.35
C ALA A 82 -13.37 -17.42 -1.68
N TYR A 83 -12.54 -16.78 -2.51
CA TYR A 83 -11.59 -15.78 -2.02
C TYR A 83 -12.29 -14.42 -1.95
N GLU A 84 -12.26 -13.81 -0.77
CA GLU A 84 -12.86 -12.49 -0.52
C GLU A 84 -11.94 -11.37 -0.99
N GLU A 85 -12.51 -10.42 -1.74
CA GLU A 85 -11.87 -9.13 -2.02
C GLU A 85 -12.21 -8.17 -0.87
N GLY A 86 -11.26 -7.32 -0.46
CA GLY A 86 -11.47 -6.40 0.65
C GLY A 86 -10.17 -5.97 1.33
N CYS A 87 -10.30 -5.21 2.42
CA CYS A 87 -9.18 -4.74 3.21
C CYS A 87 -9.28 -5.27 4.65
N PHE A 88 -8.19 -5.87 5.14
CA PHE A 88 -8.16 -6.53 6.44
C PHE A 88 -6.95 -6.05 7.24
N ASP A 89 -7.11 -5.89 8.55
CA ASP A 89 -6.02 -5.57 9.47
C ASP A 89 -5.65 -6.80 10.31
N LEU A 90 -4.54 -7.43 9.95
CA LEU A 90 -4.08 -8.71 10.48
C LEU A 90 -2.77 -8.57 11.27
N PRO A 91 -2.49 -9.45 12.25
CA PRO A 91 -1.20 -9.45 12.92
C PRO A 91 -0.07 -9.94 12.01
N VAL A 92 1.12 -9.36 12.14
CA VAL A 92 2.36 -9.94 11.60
C VAL A 92 2.83 -11.03 12.55
N SER A 93 3.09 -12.23 12.07
CA SER A 93 3.57 -13.31 12.93
C SER A 93 4.98 -13.00 13.44
N GLY A 94 5.34 -13.43 14.64
CA GLY A 94 6.71 -13.27 15.15
C GLY A 94 7.13 -11.84 15.55
N THR A 95 6.28 -10.82 15.39
CA THR A 95 6.56 -9.47 15.89
C THR A 95 5.30 -8.74 16.34
N SER A 96 5.41 -7.98 17.43
CA SER A 96 4.37 -7.05 17.91
C SER A 96 4.49 -5.64 17.35
N GLU A 97 5.57 -5.35 16.62
CA GLU A 97 5.92 -3.99 16.18
C GLU A 97 5.19 -3.58 14.90
N TYR A 98 4.65 -4.56 14.17
CA TYR A 98 3.95 -4.34 12.90
C TYR A 98 2.55 -4.94 12.89
N ARG A 99 1.70 -4.32 12.09
CA ARG A 99 0.39 -4.83 11.67
C ARG A 99 0.40 -4.94 10.15
N THR A 100 -0.32 -5.91 9.60
CA THR A 100 -0.49 -6.01 8.15
C THR A 100 -1.84 -5.43 7.77
N LEU A 101 -1.81 -4.34 6.99
CA LEU A 101 -2.96 -3.93 6.21
C LEU A 101 -2.95 -4.73 4.90
N LEU A 102 -3.77 -5.78 4.86
CA LEU A 102 -3.88 -6.71 3.76
C LEU A 102 -4.99 -6.26 2.81
N MET A 103 -4.67 -6.04 1.54
CA MET A 103 -5.63 -5.65 0.52
C MET A 103 -5.76 -6.78 -0.49
N CYS A 104 -6.92 -7.42 -0.50
CA CYS A 104 -7.22 -8.61 -1.27
C CYS A 104 -8.02 -8.24 -2.50
N PHE A 105 -7.59 -8.70 -3.68
CA PHE A 105 -8.24 -8.37 -4.94
C PHE A 105 -8.02 -9.46 -5.99
N LYS A 106 -8.85 -9.45 -7.03
CA LYS A 106 -8.80 -10.37 -8.16
C LYS A 106 -8.35 -9.66 -9.42
N LEU A 107 -7.42 -10.30 -10.15
CA LEU A 107 -6.95 -9.85 -11.45
C LEU A 107 -7.09 -10.97 -12.48
N LEU A 108 -7.13 -10.62 -13.76
CA LEU A 108 -6.92 -11.60 -14.82
C LEU A 108 -5.49 -12.16 -14.71
N ASN A 109 -5.36 -13.48 -14.79
CA ASN A 109 -4.09 -14.20 -14.78
C ASN A 109 -3.96 -15.00 -16.08
N PRO A 110 -3.54 -14.35 -17.19
CA PRO A 110 -3.41 -15.03 -18.49
C PRO A 110 -2.34 -16.14 -18.49
N GLY A 111 -1.43 -16.14 -17.52
CA GLY A 111 -0.40 -17.17 -17.36
C GLY A 111 -0.87 -18.44 -16.62
N ALA A 112 -2.12 -18.49 -16.14
CA ALA A 112 -2.64 -19.64 -15.42
C ALA A 112 -2.79 -20.86 -16.36
N LYS A 113 -2.26 -22.01 -15.94
CA LYS A 113 -2.50 -23.28 -16.65
C LYS A 113 -3.85 -23.88 -16.26
N ASP A 114 -4.25 -23.74 -15.00
CA ASP A 114 -5.57 -24.13 -14.53
C ASP A 114 -6.61 -23.05 -14.85
N ARG A 115 -7.67 -23.42 -15.58
CA ARG A 115 -8.76 -22.53 -15.96
C ARG A 115 -9.44 -21.88 -14.74
N ARG A 116 -9.44 -22.55 -13.58
CA ARG A 116 -10.02 -22.03 -12.33
C ARG A 116 -9.21 -20.85 -11.76
N LEU A 117 -7.94 -20.74 -12.12
CA LEU A 117 -7.03 -19.68 -11.67
C LEU A 117 -6.84 -18.57 -12.71
N MET A 118 -7.59 -18.60 -13.82
CA MET A 118 -7.61 -17.52 -14.83
C MET A 118 -8.03 -16.18 -14.24
N ILE A 119 -8.81 -16.20 -13.16
CA ILE A 119 -9.00 -15.06 -12.27
C ILE A 119 -8.10 -15.33 -11.05
N GLY A 120 -6.91 -14.74 -11.07
CA GLY A 120 -5.96 -14.90 -9.98
C GLY A 120 -6.37 -14.09 -8.76
N TYR A 121 -6.07 -14.64 -7.58
CA TYR A 121 -6.26 -13.96 -6.31
C TYR A 121 -4.92 -13.45 -5.78
N TYR A 122 -4.89 -12.16 -5.46
CA TYR A 122 -3.70 -11.42 -5.05
C TYR A 122 -3.96 -10.67 -3.75
N GLN A 123 -2.92 -10.53 -2.95
CA GLN A 123 -2.97 -9.79 -1.69
C GLN A 123 -1.78 -8.86 -1.59
N PHE A 124 -2.02 -7.57 -1.42
CA PHE A 124 -0.99 -6.61 -1.06
C PHE A 124 -0.91 -6.54 0.46
N ALA A 125 0.21 -6.97 1.03
CA ALA A 125 0.47 -6.97 2.46
C ALA A 125 1.36 -5.77 2.83
N PHE A 126 0.73 -4.68 3.25
CA PHE A 126 1.45 -3.51 3.75
C PHE A 126 1.81 -3.72 5.21
N MET A 127 3.10 -3.75 5.55
CA MET A 127 3.57 -3.87 6.93
C MET A 127 3.61 -2.48 7.56
N ILE A 128 2.56 -2.13 8.30
CA ILE A 128 2.41 -0.84 8.95
C ILE A 128 3.00 -0.91 10.37
N PRO A 129 3.93 -0.02 10.75
CA PRO A 129 4.37 0.09 12.14
C PRO A 129 3.17 0.27 13.07
N ARG A 130 3.14 -0.43 14.21
CA ARG A 130 1.98 -0.47 15.10
C ARG A 130 1.58 0.91 15.63
N ALA A 131 2.55 1.80 15.82
CA ALA A 131 2.28 3.18 16.21
C ALA A 131 1.48 3.93 15.14
N LEU A 132 1.81 3.75 13.85
CA LEU A 132 1.05 4.31 12.73
C LEU A 132 -0.30 3.60 12.55
N ALA A 133 -0.34 2.27 12.71
CA ALA A 133 -1.57 1.48 12.56
C ALA A 133 -2.70 1.94 13.49
N LYS A 134 -2.36 2.41 14.71
CA LYS A 134 -3.34 2.97 15.67
C LYS A 134 -4.04 4.24 15.18
N LEU A 135 -3.41 4.97 14.26
CA LEU A 135 -3.98 6.18 13.70
C LEU A 135 -4.86 5.88 12.48
N LEU A 136 -4.59 4.78 11.78
CA LEU A 136 -5.31 4.43 10.57
C LEU A 136 -6.81 4.28 10.84
N PRO A 137 -7.67 4.78 9.94
CA PRO A 137 -9.09 4.50 10.02
C PRO A 137 -9.35 3.00 9.86
N SER A 138 -10.53 2.55 10.28
CA SER A 138 -10.97 1.17 10.03
C SER A 138 -10.85 0.83 8.53
N PRO A 139 -10.38 -0.37 8.14
CA PRO A 139 -10.27 -0.78 6.74
C PRO A 139 -11.55 -0.56 5.93
N ALA A 140 -12.71 -0.79 6.54
CA ALA A 140 -14.03 -0.58 5.92
C ALA A 140 -14.26 0.88 5.44
N ALA A 141 -13.56 1.87 6.01
CA ALA A 141 -13.71 3.27 5.64
C ALA A 141 -13.10 3.62 4.26
N PHE A 142 -12.09 2.86 3.81
CA PHE A 142 -11.38 3.14 2.56
C PHE A 142 -11.32 1.95 1.59
N GLU A 143 -11.83 0.78 1.99
CA GLU A 143 -11.77 -0.46 1.21
C GLU A 143 -12.21 -0.27 -0.25
N MET A 144 -13.44 0.20 -0.49
CA MET A 144 -13.95 0.36 -1.85
C MET A 144 -13.07 1.27 -2.72
N THR A 145 -12.63 2.40 -2.16
CA THR A 145 -11.78 3.38 -2.84
C THR A 145 -10.44 2.77 -3.23
N VAL A 146 -9.82 2.05 -2.30
CA VAL A 146 -8.49 1.48 -2.48
C VAL A 146 -8.52 0.26 -3.42
N ILE A 147 -9.49 -0.64 -3.27
CA ILE A 147 -9.63 -1.79 -4.18
C ILE A 147 -9.96 -1.32 -5.60
N SER A 148 -10.83 -0.31 -5.76
CA SER A 148 -11.11 0.29 -7.07
C SER A 148 -9.87 0.95 -7.68
N LEU A 149 -9.07 1.65 -6.88
CA LEU A 149 -7.82 2.27 -7.32
C LEU A 149 -6.84 1.21 -7.82
N ILE A 150 -6.61 0.15 -7.03
CA ILE A 150 -5.73 -0.97 -7.41
C ILE A 150 -6.17 -1.58 -8.74
N LYS A 151 -7.45 -1.94 -8.89
CA LYS A 151 -7.99 -2.57 -10.12
C LYS A 151 -8.02 -1.62 -11.32
N SER A 152 -8.05 -0.30 -11.11
CA SER A 152 -7.95 0.67 -12.20
C SER A 152 -6.54 0.73 -12.81
N MET A 153 -5.52 0.47 -11.99
CA MET A 153 -4.11 0.50 -12.38
C MET A 153 -3.60 -0.87 -12.82
N LEU A 154 -4.09 -1.94 -12.18
CA LEU A 154 -3.74 -3.32 -12.46
C LEU A 154 -4.94 -4.01 -13.10
N ARG A 155 -4.89 -4.22 -14.43
CA ARG A 155 -5.95 -4.94 -15.15
C ARG A 155 -5.67 -6.43 -15.25
N SER A 156 -4.39 -6.78 -15.34
CA SER A 156 -3.88 -8.15 -15.50
C SER A 156 -2.67 -8.36 -14.59
N SER A 157 -2.38 -9.60 -14.24
CA SER A 157 -1.16 -9.98 -13.52
C SER A 157 0.12 -9.61 -14.27
N GLU A 158 0.04 -9.45 -15.60
CA GLU A 158 1.16 -8.94 -16.42
C GLU A 158 1.54 -7.50 -16.06
N ASN A 159 0.64 -6.74 -15.42
CA ASN A 159 0.91 -5.38 -14.94
C ASN A 159 1.58 -5.36 -13.55
N LEU A 160 1.82 -6.51 -12.92
CA LEU A 160 2.53 -6.59 -11.63
C LEU A 160 4.05 -6.47 -11.81
N THR A 161 4.50 -5.39 -12.46
CA THR A 161 5.94 -5.06 -12.53
C THR A 161 6.35 -4.21 -11.33
N PRO A 162 7.63 -4.22 -10.93
CA PRO A 162 8.12 -3.42 -9.79
C PRO A 162 7.74 -1.92 -9.89
N GLU A 163 7.79 -1.34 -11.09
CA GLU A 163 7.51 0.07 -11.33
C GLU A 163 6.03 0.40 -11.09
N ILE A 164 5.12 -0.41 -11.64
CA ILE A 164 3.68 -0.22 -11.48
C ILE A 164 3.29 -0.48 -10.02
N VAL A 165 3.85 -1.52 -9.40
CA VAL A 165 3.61 -1.82 -7.98
C VAL A 165 4.05 -0.67 -7.09
N ALA A 166 5.21 -0.04 -7.36
CA ALA A 166 5.65 1.14 -6.62
C ALA A 166 4.67 2.31 -6.77
N GLU A 167 4.15 2.56 -7.98
CA GLU A 167 3.14 3.60 -8.21
C GLU A 167 1.81 3.30 -7.48
N VAL A 168 1.33 2.06 -7.57
CA VAL A 168 0.11 1.62 -6.87
C VAL A 168 0.29 1.79 -5.37
N LYS A 169 1.43 1.33 -4.81
CA LYS A 169 1.78 1.49 -3.40
C LYS A 169 1.70 2.95 -2.97
N GLU A 170 2.31 3.87 -3.71
CA GLU A 170 2.29 5.30 -3.39
C GLU A 170 0.86 5.86 -3.40
N ARG A 171 0.07 5.57 -4.45
CA ARG A 171 -1.30 6.09 -4.56
C ARG A 171 -2.23 5.51 -3.48
N VAL A 172 -2.08 4.22 -3.18
CA VAL A 172 -2.83 3.55 -2.13
C VAL A 172 -2.52 4.17 -0.77
N LEU A 173 -1.24 4.32 -0.43
CA LEU A 173 -0.83 4.94 0.83
C LEU A 173 -1.37 6.37 0.92
N ASN A 174 -1.21 7.19 -0.13
CA ASN A 174 -1.77 8.54 -0.13
C ASN A 174 -3.30 8.53 0.07
N SER A 175 -4.03 7.63 -0.58
CA SER A 175 -5.47 7.48 -0.41
C SER A 175 -5.88 7.06 1.01
N VAL A 176 -5.11 6.17 1.65
CA VAL A 176 -5.38 5.78 3.04
C VAL A 176 -5.09 6.97 3.97
N LEU A 177 -3.98 7.67 3.77
CA LEU A 177 -3.55 8.78 4.62
C LEU A 177 -4.43 10.03 4.49
N THR A 178 -5.11 10.26 3.36
CA THR A 178 -6.07 11.38 3.24
C THR A 178 -7.25 11.25 4.19
N HIS A 179 -7.53 10.05 4.70
CA HIS A 179 -8.56 9.81 5.71
C HIS A 179 -8.07 10.10 7.14
N LEU A 180 -6.78 10.38 7.34
CA LEU A 180 -6.23 10.75 8.63
C LEU A 180 -6.39 12.25 8.92
N ARG A 181 -6.55 12.58 10.21
CA ARG A 181 -6.48 13.98 10.66
C ARG A 181 -5.04 14.47 10.58
N LYS A 182 -4.76 15.41 9.67
CA LYS A 182 -3.41 15.93 9.35
C LYS A 182 -2.47 16.13 10.56
N LYS A 183 -2.96 16.73 11.65
CA LYS A 183 -2.14 17.07 12.83
C LYS A 183 -1.62 15.85 13.61
N GLU A 184 -2.33 14.72 13.59
CA GLU A 184 -1.93 13.52 14.34
C GLU A 184 -0.89 12.69 13.58
N VAL A 185 -0.91 12.75 12.25
CA VAL A 185 0.04 12.04 11.39
C VAL A 185 1.41 12.69 11.43
N GLU A 186 1.48 14.01 11.35
CA GLU A 186 2.74 14.77 11.33
C GLU A 186 3.61 14.45 12.55
N ARG A 187 3.00 14.40 13.76
CA ARG A 187 3.72 14.07 15.00
C ARG A 187 4.31 12.65 14.99
N VAL A 188 3.56 11.68 14.45
CA VAL A 188 3.97 10.26 14.47
C VAL A 188 4.94 9.94 13.34
N ILE A 189 4.85 10.62 12.20
CA ILE A 189 5.83 10.51 11.12
C ILE A 189 7.21 10.97 11.60
N ASP A 190 7.30 12.12 12.28
CA ASP A 190 8.57 12.66 12.78
C ASP A 190 9.22 11.78 13.86
N GLU A 191 8.44 10.95 14.56
CA GLU A 191 8.93 10.03 15.60
C GLU A 191 9.32 8.64 15.04
N ILE A 192 8.82 8.25 13.86
CA ILE A 192 9.00 6.90 13.29
C ILE A 192 9.97 6.87 12.09
N LEU A 193 10.09 7.96 11.30
CA LEU A 193 10.83 8.00 10.03
C LEU A 193 12.17 8.71 10.08
#